data_AF-A0A3C0GC94-F1
#
_entry.id   AF-A0A3C0GC94-F1
#
_cell.length_a   1.000
_cell.length_b   1.000
_cell.length_c   1.000
_cell.angle_alpha   90.00
_cell.angle_beta   90.00
_cell.angle_gamma   90.00
#
_symmetry.space_group_name_H-M   'P 1'
#
loop_
_entity.id
_entity.type
_entity.pdbx_description
1 polymer ?
#
loop_
_entity_poly.entity_id
_entity_poly.type
_entity_poly.pdbx_seq_one_letter_code
_entity_poly.pdbx_strand_id
1 'polypeptide(L)'
;YANNLKATICEFEFGSFVFEIFGQNLPTEEQNAYRHMIKEHTILLEKGEEFRKQIIALKLRGIKTEPAFADLLGLEGDPYKAILDY
;
A
#
# COMPACT_ATOMS: atom_id res chain seq x y z
N TYR A 1 6.59 17.21 -1.31
CA TYR A 1 6.54 16.93 0.14
C TYR A 1 5.53 15.83 0.36
N ALA A 2 5.85 14.84 1.18
CA ALA A 2 4.90 13.82 1.64
C ALA A 2 4.99 13.76 3.17
N ASN A 3 3.86 13.71 3.87
CA ASN A 3 3.82 13.74 5.34
C ASN A 3 4.64 14.89 5.95
N ASN A 4 4.58 16.08 5.36
CA ASN A 4 5.35 17.27 5.78
C ASN A 4 6.88 17.14 5.70
N LEU A 5 7.42 16.09 5.08
CA LEU A 5 8.84 15.91 4.84
C LEU A 5 9.19 16.10 3.37
N LYS A 6 10.41 16.60 3.12
CA LYS A 6 10.96 16.63 1.76
C LYS A 6 11.06 15.20 1.24
N ALA A 7 10.60 15.03 0.02
CA ALA A 7 10.63 13.76 -0.68
C ALA A 7 11.23 13.99 -2.07
N THR A 8 12.03 13.03 -2.51
CA THR A 8 12.53 12.94 -3.88
C THR A 8 11.83 11.77 -4.55
N ILE A 9 11.34 12.01 -5.76
CA ILE A 9 10.75 10.98 -6.61
C ILE A 9 11.57 10.95 -7.89
N CYS A 10 12.06 9.77 -8.25
CA CYS A 10 12.73 9.53 -9.52
C CYS A 10 11.91 8.50 -10.29
N GLU A 11 11.40 8.89 -11.45
CA GLU A 11 10.69 7.99 -12.36
C GLU A 11 11.67 7.36 -13.35
N PHE A 12 11.46 6.08 -13.66
CA PHE A 12 12.26 5.28 -14.57
C PHE A 12 11.34 4.51 -15.51
N GLU A 13 11.81 4.27 -16.72
CA GLU A 13 11.13 3.45 -17.72
C GLU A 13 12.07 2.36 -18.22
N PHE A 14 11.57 1.13 -18.29
CA PHE A 14 12.26 -0.01 -18.87
C PHE A 14 11.31 -0.75 -19.83
N GLY A 15 11.46 -0.51 -21.14
CA GLY A 15 10.51 -1.00 -22.13
C GLY A 15 9.14 -0.33 -21.92
N SER A 16 8.07 -1.11 -21.73
CA SER A 16 6.73 -0.59 -21.40
C SER A 16 6.47 -0.51 -19.88
N PHE A 17 7.47 -0.80 -19.05
CA PHE A 17 7.34 -0.81 -17.60
C PHE A 17 7.84 0.52 -17.01
N VAL A 18 6.93 1.28 -16.41
CA VAL A 18 7.24 2.52 -15.68
C VAL A 18 7.25 2.23 -14.19
N PHE A 19 8.29 2.68 -13.49
CA PHE A 19 8.39 2.57 -12.04
C PHE A 19 9.03 3.82 -11.43
N GLU A 20 8.74 4.05 -10.16
CA GLU A 20 9.29 5.18 -9.42
C GLU A 20 10.11 4.71 -8.21
N ILE A 21 11.16 5.47 -7.89
CA ILE A 21 11.87 5.38 -6.62
C ILE A 21 11.47 6.62 -5.81
N PHE A 22 10.79 6.35 -4.71
CA PHE A 22 10.44 7.35 -3.70
C PHE A 22 11.47 7.32 -2.57
N GLY A 23 11.94 8.49 -2.13
CA GLY A 23 12.87 8.61 -1.02
C GLY A 23 12.58 9.80 -0.13
N GLN A 24 12.70 9.60 1.18
CA GLN A 24 12.64 10.64 2.20
C GLN A 24 13.83 10.51 3.15
N ASN A 25 14.14 11.58 3.87
CA ASN A 25 15.12 11.55 4.95
C ASN A 25 14.54 10.88 6.21
N LEU A 26 14.13 9.62 6.07
CA LEU A 26 13.64 8.74 7.11
C LEU A 26 14.22 7.34 6.88
N PRO A 27 14.52 6.58 7.95
CA PRO A 27 14.79 5.15 7.85
C PRO A 27 13.67 4.45 7.05
N THR A 28 14.03 3.48 6.21
CA THR A 28 13.08 2.77 5.34
C THR A 28 11.92 2.18 6.14
N GLU A 29 12.21 1.65 7.32
CA GLU A 29 11.26 1.03 8.23
C GLU A 29 10.19 2.00 8.76
N GLU A 30 10.51 3.29 8.80
CA GLU A 30 9.60 4.35 9.24
C GLU A 30 8.81 4.97 8.07
N GLN A 31 9.23 4.72 6.82
CA GLN A 31 8.51 5.23 5.66
C GLN A 31 7.17 4.51 5.50
N ASN A 32 6.10 5.29 5.24
CA ASN A 32 4.76 4.73 5.19
C ASN A 32 4.61 3.62 4.13
N ALA A 33 5.26 3.74 2.96
CA ALA A 33 5.20 2.69 1.93
C ALA A 33 5.68 1.33 2.45
N TYR A 34 6.78 1.31 3.23
CA TYR A 34 7.28 0.10 3.86
C TYR A 34 6.32 -0.40 4.95
N ARG A 35 5.85 0.50 5.82
CA ARG A 35 4.89 0.15 6.88
C ARG A 35 3.61 -0.46 6.33
N HIS A 36 3.09 0.09 5.23
CA HIS A 36 1.95 -0.46 4.49
C HIS A 36 2.23 -1.83 3.93
N MET A 37 3.35 -2.01 3.21
CA MET A 37 3.74 -3.31 2.66
C MET A 37 3.79 -4.40 3.74
N ILE A 38 4.38 -4.11 4.89
CA ILE A 38 4.43 -5.06 6.01
C ILE A 38 3.04 -5.31 6.59
N LYS A 39 2.25 -4.26 6.80
CA LYS A 39 0.91 -4.40 7.39
C LYS A 39 -0.04 -5.19 6.51
N GLU A 40 -0.08 -4.88 5.21
CA GLU A 40 -0.84 -5.62 4.21
C GLU A 40 -0.40 -7.09 4.17
N HIS A 41 0.90 -7.35 4.19
CA HIS A 41 1.42 -8.71 4.22
C HIS A 41 0.96 -9.48 5.47
N THR A 42 1.04 -8.87 6.66
CA THR A 42 0.53 -9.46 7.90
C THR A 42 -0.95 -9.79 7.80
N ILE A 43 -1.78 -8.87 7.31
CA ILE A 43 -3.22 -9.10 7.14
C ILE A 43 -3.48 -10.26 6.18
N LEU A 44 -2.74 -10.35 5.07
CA LEU A 44 -2.88 -11.45 4.11
C LEU A 44 -2.56 -12.81 4.75
N LEU A 45 -1.52 -12.87 5.60
CA LEU A 45 -1.18 -14.09 6.33
C LEU A 45 -2.27 -14.48 7.34
N GLU A 46 -2.82 -13.50 8.07
CA GLU A 46 -3.87 -13.73 9.08
C GLU A 46 -5.21 -14.16 8.46
N LYS A 47 -5.61 -13.55 7.34
CA LYS A 47 -6.90 -13.84 6.68
C LYS A 47 -6.84 -15.01 5.69
N GLY A 48 -5.65 -15.39 5.25
CA GLY A 48 -5.40 -16.54 4.39
C GLY A 48 -5.77 -16.31 2.91
N GLU A 49 -5.68 -17.41 2.15
CA GLU A 49 -5.65 -17.36 0.68
C GLU A 49 -6.96 -16.89 0.03
N GLU A 50 -8.12 -17.20 0.60
CA GLU A 50 -9.40 -16.73 0.04
C GLU A 50 -9.57 -15.21 0.15
N PHE A 51 -9.06 -14.61 1.21
CA PHE A 51 -9.02 -13.15 1.33
C PHE A 51 -8.04 -12.54 0.31
N ARG A 52 -6.85 -13.15 0.13
CA ARG A 52 -5.88 -12.72 -0.88
C ARG A 52 -6.48 -12.72 -2.29
N LYS A 53 -7.25 -13.75 -2.65
CA LYS A 53 -7.95 -13.84 -3.95
C LYS A 53 -8.97 -12.71 -4.12
N GLN A 54 -9.72 -12.36 -3.08
CA GLN A 54 -10.66 -11.25 -3.12
C GLN A 54 -9.95 -9.91 -3.34
N ILE A 55 -8.82 -9.68 -2.67
CA ILE A 55 -7.97 -8.49 -2.91
C ILE A 55 -7.52 -8.43 -4.37
N ILE A 56 -7.03 -9.54 -4.93
CA ILE A 56 -6.61 -9.60 -6.35
C ILE A 56 -7.79 -9.29 -7.27
N ALA A 57 -8.97 -9.83 -7.01
CA ALA A 57 -10.18 -9.59 -7.80
C ALA A 57 -10.65 -8.12 -7.74
N LEU A 58 -10.48 -7.43 -6.60
CA LEU A 58 -10.71 -5.98 -6.49
C LEU A 58 -9.68 -5.19 -7.28
N LYS A 59 -8.39 -5.54 -7.18
CA LYS A 59 -7.30 -4.88 -7.92
C LYS A 59 -7.44 -5.02 -9.44
N LEU A 60 -7.85 -6.18 -9.93
CA LEU A 60 -8.14 -6.40 -11.34
C LEU A 60 -9.32 -5.57 -11.86
N ARG A 61 -10.22 -5.14 -10.97
CA ARG A 61 -11.31 -4.18 -11.29
C ARG A 61 -10.87 -2.72 -11.23
N GLY A 62 -9.58 -2.44 -11.00
CA GLY A 62 -9.02 -1.10 -10.91
C GLY A 62 -9.08 -0.46 -9.52
N ILE A 63 -9.50 -1.21 -8.50
CA ILE A 63 -9.51 -0.71 -7.11
C ILE A 63 -8.07 -0.73 -6.57
N LYS A 64 -7.65 0.38 -5.98
CA LYS A 64 -6.31 0.50 -5.37
C LYS A 64 -6.17 -0.45 -4.17
N THR A 65 -4.94 -0.79 -3.82
CA THR A 65 -4.65 -1.77 -2.77
C THR A 65 -5.30 -1.38 -1.44
N GLU A 66 -5.04 -0.19 -0.93
CA GLU A 66 -5.52 0.23 0.39
C GLU A 66 -7.07 0.29 0.47
N PRO A 67 -7.79 0.90 -0.49
CA PRO A 67 -9.25 0.81 -0.52
C PRO A 67 -9.78 -0.63 -0.59
N ALA A 68 -9.12 -1.54 -1.31
CA ALA A 68 -9.54 -2.94 -1.37
C ALA A 68 -9.44 -3.65 -0.02
N PHE A 69 -8.38 -3.38 0.75
CA PHE A 69 -8.25 -3.88 2.12
C PHE A 69 -9.32 -3.27 3.03
N ALA A 70 -9.50 -1.95 2.99
CA ALA A 70 -10.49 -1.28 3.83
C ALA A 70 -11.92 -1.79 3.56
N ASP A 71 -12.30 -1.97 2.30
CA ASP A 71 -13.61 -2.50 1.90
C ASP A 71 -13.86 -3.91 2.45
N LEU A 72 -12.91 -4.84 2.25
CA LEU A 72 -13.07 -6.23 2.71
C LEU A 72 -12.99 -6.39 4.23
N LEU A 73 -12.28 -5.50 4.93
CA LEU A 73 -12.14 -5.50 6.38
C LEU A 73 -13.25 -4.69 7.07
N GLY A 74 -14.08 -3.97 6.32
CA GLY A 74 -15.10 -3.07 6.86
C GLY A 74 -14.51 -1.88 7.61
N LEU A 75 -13.36 -1.38 7.18
CA LEU A 75 -12.70 -0.22 7.79
C LEU A 75 -13.31 1.08 7.27
N GLU A 76 -13.62 1.98 8.19
CA GLU A 76 -14.17 3.30 7.88
C GLU A 76 -13.09 4.39 7.88
N GLY A 77 -13.39 5.50 7.21
CA GLY A 77 -12.50 6.67 7.14
C GLY A 77 -11.47 6.57 6.02
N ASP A 78 -10.27 7.07 6.27
CA ASP A 78 -9.16 7.08 5.30
C ASP A 78 -8.51 5.68 5.23
N PRO A 79 -8.64 4.93 4.11
CA PRO A 79 -8.11 3.57 3.98
C PRO A 79 -6.62 3.47 4.30
N TYR A 80 -5.87 4.53 3.98
CA TYR A 80 -4.43 4.57 4.22
C TYR A 80 -4.12 4.51 5.72
N LYS A 81 -4.81 5.33 6.52
CA LYS A 81 -4.63 5.33 7.97
C LYS A 81 -5.25 4.09 8.61
N ALA A 82 -6.46 3.73 8.20
CA ALA A 82 -7.21 2.65 8.79
C ALA A 82 -6.47 1.29 8.69
N ILE A 83 -5.75 1.03 7.59
CA ILE A 83 -4.93 -0.19 7.48
C ILE A 83 -3.78 -0.20 8.49
N LEU A 84 -3.11 0.94 8.69
CA LEU A 84 -2.02 1.03 9.65
C LEU A 84 -2.49 0.88 11.11
N ASP A 85 -3.73 1.27 11.39
CA ASP A 85 -4.35 1.25 12.72
C ASP A 85 -5.15 -0.05 13.02
N TYR A 86 -5.43 -0.89 12.02
CA TYR A 86 -6.04 -2.23 12.18
C TYR A 86 -5.17 -3.16 13.02
#